data_AF-A0A259FDP7-F1
#
_entry.id   AF-A0A259FDP7-F1
#
_cell.length_a   1.000
_cell.length_b   1.000
_cell.length_c   1.000
_cell.angle_alpha   90.00
_cell.angle_beta   90.00
_cell.angle_gamma   90.00
#
_symmetry.space_group_name_H-M   'P 1'
#
loop_
_entity.id
_entity.type
_entity.pdbx_description
1 polymer ?
#
loop_
_entity_poly.entity_id
_entity_poly.type
_entity_poly.pdbx_seq_one_letter_code
_entity_poly.pdbx_strand_id
1 'polypeptide(L)'
;MLYFQTEFDVTRSRWYWFDEKPALAQRQTRLSYQPITQQYRIASEGFTFSAKTILEALQAVGTIGGWKVVDNNQIDPGKSYTAALRMTLDLSKLPKPFQVNALNNRDWNVSSDWIRFSFPPNSASPIKR
;
A
#
# COMPACT_ATOMS: atom_id res chain seq x y z
N MET A 1 -9.12 -2.86 -15.50
CA MET A 1 -8.24 -3.25 -14.38
C MET A 1 -7.73 -2.00 -13.72
N LEU A 2 -7.59 -2.01 -12.40
CA LEU A 2 -7.13 -0.90 -11.57
C LEU A 2 -5.89 -1.33 -10.82
N TYR A 3 -4.95 -0.42 -10.64
CA TYR A 3 -3.71 -0.66 -9.94
C TYR A 3 -3.60 0.28 -8.75
N PHE A 4 -3.57 -0.28 -7.56
CA PHE A 4 -3.36 0.45 -6.33
C PHE A 4 -1.90 0.34 -5.92
N GLN A 5 -1.25 1.47 -5.67
CA GLN A 5 0.08 1.56 -5.11
C GLN A 5 -0.03 1.90 -3.63
N THR A 6 0.50 1.02 -2.80
CA THR A 6 0.67 1.24 -1.36
C THR A 6 2.11 1.64 -1.09
N GLU A 7 2.29 2.75 -0.41
CA GLU A 7 3.60 3.32 -0.07
C GLU A 7 3.75 3.32 1.45
N PHE A 8 4.91 2.87 1.91
CA PHE A 8 5.30 2.86 3.30
C PHE A 8 6.63 3.58 3.47
N ASP A 9 6.66 4.52 4.40
CA ASP A 9 7.84 5.30 4.75
C ASP A 9 8.06 5.17 6.25
N VAL A 10 9.30 4.88 6.65
CA VAL A 10 9.71 4.97 8.05
C VAL A 10 10.63 6.16 8.17
N THR A 11 10.40 6.97 9.19
CA THR A 11 11.20 8.17 9.45
C THR A 11 11.62 8.20 10.91
N ARG A 12 12.80 8.77 11.16
CA ARG A 12 13.27 9.06 12.50
C ARG A 12 13.45 10.56 12.65
N SER A 13 12.67 11.14 13.58
CA SER A 13 12.80 12.55 13.92
C SER A 13 14.12 12.81 14.64
N ARG A 14 14.93 13.74 14.11
CA ARG A 14 16.22 14.15 14.69
C ARG A 14 16.17 15.64 15.00
N TRP A 15 16.65 16.03 16.19
CA TRP A 15 16.47 17.38 16.74
C TRP A 15 17.22 18.51 16.03
N TYR A 16 18.31 18.24 15.29
CA TYR A 16 19.08 19.30 14.62
C TYR A 16 19.44 19.10 13.15
N TRP A 17 19.02 18.02 12.49
CA TRP A 17 19.18 17.82 11.03
C TRP A 17 17.99 17.06 10.45
N PHE A 18 17.87 17.02 9.10
CA PHE A 18 16.81 16.33 8.34
C PHE A 18 16.47 14.94 8.89
N ASP A 19 15.18 14.59 8.80
CA ASP A 19 14.68 13.27 9.17
C ASP A 19 15.40 12.18 8.37
N GLU A 20 15.88 11.17 9.09
CA GLU A 20 16.46 9.98 8.48
C GLU A 20 15.32 9.07 8.03
N LYS A 21 15.35 8.65 6.77
CA LYS A 21 14.40 7.68 6.18
C LYS A 21 15.05 6.31 6.10
N PRO A 22 14.92 5.44 7.11
CA PRO A 22 15.66 4.19 7.15
C PRO A 22 15.14 3.19 6.12
N ALA A 23 13.87 3.32 5.70
CA ALA A 23 13.26 2.42 4.74
C ALA A 23 12.11 3.08 3.97
N LEU A 24 12.04 2.75 2.69
CA LEU A 24 10.92 3.03 1.79
C LEU A 24 10.51 1.71 1.14
N ALA A 25 9.22 1.37 1.22
CA ALA A 25 8.68 0.19 0.59
C ALA A 25 7.44 0.55 -0.22
N GLN A 26 7.30 -0.07 -1.40
CA GLN A 26 6.13 0.08 -2.24
C GLN A 26 5.56 -1.29 -2.59
N ARG A 27 4.23 -1.42 -2.58
CA ARG A 27 3.51 -2.65 -2.98
C ARG A 27 2.43 -2.30 -3.98
N GLN A 28 2.38 -3.04 -5.08
CA GLN A 28 1.33 -2.88 -6.08
C GLN A 28 0.27 -3.96 -5.91
N THR A 29 -0.99 -3.55 -5.87
CA THR A 29 -2.17 -4.43 -5.81
C THR A 29 -3.04 -4.19 -7.04
N ARG A 30 -3.37 -5.23 -7.78
CA ARG A 30 -4.21 -5.18 -8.98
C ARG A 30 -5.63 -5.64 -8.67
N LEU A 31 -6.62 -4.86 -9.07
CA LEU A 31 -8.04 -5.20 -9.05
C LEU A 31 -8.57 -5.34 -10.49
N SER A 32 -9.20 -6.46 -10.80
CA SER A 32 -9.77 -6.73 -12.13
C SER A 32 -11.12 -7.42 -12.03
N TYR A 33 -12.07 -7.07 -12.89
CA TYR A 33 -13.33 -7.79 -13.00
C TYR A 33 -13.22 -8.88 -14.07
N GLN A 34 -13.69 -10.09 -13.76
CA GLN A 34 -13.73 -11.23 -14.66
C GLN A 34 -15.18 -11.47 -15.10
N PRO A 35 -15.57 -11.15 -16.35
CA PRO A 35 -16.97 -11.19 -16.79
C PRO A 35 -17.58 -12.59 -16.77
N ILE A 36 -16.78 -13.62 -17.07
CA ILE A 36 -17.28 -15.00 -17.19
C ILE A 36 -17.66 -15.61 -15.85
N THR A 37 -16.92 -15.30 -14.79
CA THR A 37 -17.23 -15.74 -13.42
C THR A 37 -18.00 -14.69 -12.63
N GLN A 38 -18.17 -13.49 -13.20
CA GLN A 38 -18.75 -12.31 -12.56
C GLN A 38 -18.08 -11.96 -11.22
N GLN A 39 -16.77 -12.18 -11.13
CA GLN A 39 -16.00 -12.00 -9.90
C GLN A 39 -14.97 -10.88 -10.04
N TYR A 40 -14.66 -10.26 -8.91
CA TYR A 40 -13.54 -9.35 -8.77
C TYR A 40 -12.32 -10.14 -8.32
N ARG A 41 -11.23 -10.04 -9.06
CA ARG A 41 -9.95 -10.67 -8.75
C ARG A 41 -8.96 -9.62 -8.25
N ILE A 42 -8.38 -9.88 -7.09
CA ILE A 42 -7.35 -9.08 -6.44
C ILE A 42 -6.05 -9.87 -6.54
N ALA A 43 -4.98 -9.23 -7.01
CA ALA A 43 -3.65 -9.85 -7.07
C ALA A 43 -2.61 -8.88 -6.51
N SER A 44 -1.78 -9.37 -5.60
CA SER A 44 -0.61 -8.69 -5.04
C SER A 44 0.54 -9.69 -5.04
N GLU A 45 1.79 -9.24 -4.91
CA GLU A 45 2.97 -10.13 -4.92
C GLU A 45 2.77 -11.41 -4.09
N GLY A 46 2.72 -12.57 -4.76
CA GLY A 46 2.52 -13.88 -4.13
C GLY A 46 1.12 -14.19 -3.59
N PHE A 47 0.16 -13.28 -3.68
CA PHE A 47 -1.21 -13.44 -3.16
C PHE A 47 -2.27 -13.16 -4.22
N THR A 48 -3.29 -14.01 -4.29
CA THR A 48 -4.47 -13.77 -5.13
C THR A 48 -5.73 -14.12 -4.35
N PHE A 49 -6.72 -13.25 -4.47
CA PHE A 49 -8.03 -13.40 -3.84
C PHE A 49 -9.13 -13.08 -4.86
N SER A 50 -10.28 -13.71 -4.71
CA SER A 50 -11.46 -13.44 -5.53
C SER A 50 -12.65 -13.11 -4.64
N ALA A 51 -13.33 -12.02 -4.96
CA ALA A 51 -14.50 -11.51 -4.27
C ALA A 51 -15.72 -11.51 -5.21
N LYS A 52 -16.91 -11.71 -4.65
CA LYS A 52 -18.16 -11.67 -5.44
C LYS A 52 -18.68 -10.25 -5.61
N THR A 53 -18.37 -9.37 -4.67
CA THR A 53 -18.84 -7.98 -4.68
C THR A 53 -17.66 -7.00 -4.76
N ILE A 54 -17.92 -5.81 -5.30
CA ILE A 54 -16.90 -4.75 -5.36
C ILE A 54 -16.50 -4.30 -3.95
N LEU A 55 -17.44 -4.28 -3.00
CA LEU A 55 -17.20 -3.84 -1.63
C LEU A 55 -16.22 -4.78 -0.92
N GLU A 56 -16.45 -6.08 -1.02
CA GLU A 56 -15.53 -7.12 -0.51
C GLU A 56 -14.15 -7.02 -1.19
N ALA A 57 -14.13 -6.78 -2.50
CA ALA A 57 -12.88 -6.61 -3.22
C ALA A 57 -12.08 -5.40 -2.75
N LEU A 58 -12.74 -4.26 -2.50
CA LEU A 58 -12.11 -3.04 -2.01
C LEU A 58 -11.61 -3.20 -0.56
N GLN A 59 -12.38 -3.89 0.29
CA GLN A 59 -11.92 -4.25 1.64
C GLN A 59 -10.65 -5.11 1.59
N ALA A 60 -10.61 -6.10 0.69
CA ALA A 60 -9.43 -6.94 0.50
C ALA A 60 -8.23 -6.14 -0.02
N VAL A 61 -8.43 -5.20 -0.97
CA VAL A 61 -7.37 -4.30 -1.47
C VAL A 61 -6.83 -3.41 -0.35
N GLY A 62 -7.71 -2.85 0.48
CA GLY A 62 -7.36 -2.02 1.63
C GLY A 62 -6.67 -2.78 2.77
N THR A 63 -6.77 -4.10 2.78
CA THR A 63 -6.16 -4.95 3.81
C THR A 63 -4.69 -5.23 3.47
N ILE A 64 -3.79 -4.75 4.32
CA ILE A 64 -2.34 -4.93 4.14
C ILE A 64 -1.83 -5.89 5.21
N GLY A 65 -1.55 -7.13 4.79
CA GLY A 65 -0.98 -8.17 5.65
C GLY A 65 0.23 -8.84 4.99
N GLY A 66 1.11 -9.42 5.81
CA GLY A 66 2.26 -10.22 5.35
C GLY A 66 3.30 -9.46 4.52
N TRP A 67 3.23 -8.13 4.48
CA TRP A 67 4.13 -7.31 3.69
C TRP A 67 5.39 -6.98 4.49
N LYS A 68 6.54 -7.48 4.02
CA LYS A 68 7.84 -7.13 4.58
C LYS A 68 8.23 -5.73 4.08
N VAL A 69 8.28 -4.78 5.00
CA VAL A 69 8.53 -3.35 4.70
C VAL A 69 9.88 -2.84 5.17
N VAL A 70 10.52 -3.56 6.09
CA VAL A 70 11.77 -3.16 6.74
C VAL A 70 12.58 -4.41 7.05
N ASP A 71 13.90 -4.31 6.89
CA ASP A 71 14.83 -5.29 7.42
C ASP A 71 15.31 -4.89 8.82
N ASN A 72 15.55 -5.86 9.69
CA ASN A 72 15.96 -5.61 11.08
C ASN A 72 17.31 -4.85 11.18
N ASN A 73 18.15 -4.88 10.14
CA ASN A 73 19.42 -4.15 10.10
C ASN A 73 19.26 -2.65 9.79
N GLN A 74 18.09 -2.22 9.31
CA GLN A 74 17.78 -0.82 8.99
C GLN A 74 17.18 -0.06 10.19
N ILE A 75 16.80 -0.79 11.25
CA ILE A 75 16.11 -0.24 12.42
C ILE A 75 16.96 -0.50 13.66
N ASP A 76 17.18 0.55 14.44
CA ASP A 76 17.92 0.49 15.68
C ASP A 76 16.96 0.25 16.86
N PRO A 77 17.15 -0.79 17.66
CA PRO A 77 16.28 -1.12 18.80
C PRO A 77 16.19 -0.04 19.88
N GLY A 78 17.19 0.85 19.97
CA GLY A 78 17.21 1.93 20.96
C GLY A 78 16.48 3.20 20.51
N LYS A 79 15.91 3.24 19.30
CA LYS A 79 15.37 4.46 18.70
C LYS A 79 13.87 4.34 18.40
N SER A 80 13.18 5.46 18.52
CA SER A 80 11.78 5.60 18.12
C SER A 80 11.66 6.05 16.68
N TYR A 81 10.74 5.43 15.95
CA TYR A 81 10.47 5.73 14.55
C TYR A 81 8.99 6.08 14.37
N THR A 82 8.71 6.86 13.34
CA THR A 82 7.36 7.13 12.86
C THR A 82 7.20 6.50 11.49
N ALA A 83 6.27 5.56 11.38
CA ALA A 83 5.87 5.02 10.11
C ALA A 83 4.73 5.86 9.51
N ALA A 84 4.72 5.95 8.19
CA ALA A 84 3.68 6.57 7.39
C ALA A 84 3.26 5.60 6.29
N LEU A 85 1.95 5.45 6.07
CA LEU A 85 1.37 4.58 5.06
C LEU A 85 0.37 5.37 4.22
N ARG A 86 0.40 5.15 2.91
CA ARG A 86 -0.56 5.74 1.97
C ARG A 86 -0.91 4.74 0.88
N MET A 87 -2.15 4.75 0.42
CA MET A 87 -2.59 4.01 -0.76
C MET A 87 -3.13 4.98 -1.80
N THR A 88 -2.76 4.76 -3.06
CA THR A 88 -3.18 5.59 -4.19
C THR A 88 -3.54 4.72 -5.38
N LEU A 89 -4.48 5.17 -6.20
CA LEU A 89 -4.76 4.57 -7.50
C LEU A 89 -3.74 5.11 -8.51
N ASP A 90 -2.93 4.21 -9.07
CA ASP A 90 -1.94 4.54 -10.09
C ASP A 90 -2.63 4.70 -11.46
N LEU A 91 -2.96 5.94 -11.77
CA LEU A 91 -3.58 6.33 -13.04
C LEU A 91 -2.64 6.16 -14.24
N SER A 92 -1.32 6.13 -14.04
CA SER A 92 -0.34 5.97 -15.13
C SER A 92 -0.43 4.59 -15.80
N LYS A 93 -0.97 3.60 -15.08
CA LYS A 93 -1.15 2.22 -15.55
C LYS A 93 -2.50 1.98 -16.23
N LEU A 94 -3.37 2.98 -16.29
CA LEU A 94 -4.62 2.88 -17.04
C LEU A 94 -4.34 2.90 -18.55
N PRO A 95 -5.19 2.26 -19.39
CA PRO A 95 -5.09 2.43 -20.84
C PRO A 95 -5.20 3.91 -21.22
N LYS A 96 -4.44 4.35 -22.23
CA LYS A 96 -4.37 5.78 -22.62
C LYS A 96 -5.72 6.49 -22.77
N PRO A 97 -6.79 5.88 -23.34
CA PRO A 97 -8.10 6.53 -23.40
C PRO A 97 -8.69 6.89 -22.02
N PHE A 98 -8.44 6.07 -21.01
CA PHE A 98 -8.90 6.33 -19.63
C PHE A 98 -8.02 7.34 -18.91
N GLN A 99 -6.74 7.46 -19.26
CA GLN A 99 -5.86 8.49 -18.69
C GLN A 99 -6.36 9.91 -19.02
N VAL A 100 -6.84 10.14 -20.24
CA VAL A 100 -7.40 11.44 -20.66
C VAL A 100 -8.67 11.79 -19.86
N ASN A 101 -9.54 10.81 -19.63
CA ASN A 101 -10.75 11.00 -18.81
C ASN A 101 -10.42 11.21 -17.33
N ALA A 102 -9.39 10.55 -16.80
CA ALA A 102 -8.98 10.70 -15.41
C ALA A 102 -8.36 12.07 -15.09
N LEU A 103 -7.76 12.76 -16.09
CA LEU A 103 -7.26 14.13 -15.91
C LEU A 103 -8.37 15.16 -15.69
N ASN A 104 -9.56 14.91 -16.24
CA ASN A 104 -10.70 15.83 -16.15
C ASN A 104 -11.75 15.40 -15.10
N ASN A 105 -11.63 14.20 -14.54
CA ASN A 105 -12.58 13.67 -13.58
C ASN A 105 -11.91 13.35 -12.23
N ARG A 106 -12.26 14.13 -11.20
CA ARG A 106 -11.79 13.97 -9.81
C ARG A 106 -12.18 12.63 -9.18
N ASP A 107 -13.23 11.96 -9.67
CA ASP A 107 -13.67 10.64 -9.18
C ASP A 107 -12.60 9.57 -9.39
N TRP A 108 -11.69 9.77 -10.35
CA TRP A 108 -10.58 8.86 -10.61
C TRP A 108 -9.36 9.14 -9.72
N ASN A 109 -9.31 10.27 -9.01
CA ASN A 109 -8.22 10.57 -8.08
C ASN A 109 -8.48 9.91 -6.71
N VAL A 110 -8.37 8.58 -6.67
CA VAL A 110 -8.54 7.80 -5.44
C VAL A 110 -7.20 7.73 -4.70
N SER A 111 -7.10 8.46 -3.61
CA SER A 111 -5.95 8.41 -2.70
C SER A 111 -6.41 8.47 -1.26
N SER A 112 -5.76 7.71 -0.38
CA SER A 112 -5.84 7.94 1.06
C SER A 112 -4.94 9.08 1.47
N ASP A 113 -5.24 9.69 2.62
CA ASP A 113 -4.27 10.49 3.33
C ASP A 113 -3.12 9.61 3.87
N TRP A 114 -2.02 10.27 4.28
CA TRP A 114 -0.96 9.61 5.01
C TRP A 114 -1.43 9.26 6.42
N ILE A 115 -1.50 7.97 6.71
CA ILE A 115 -1.73 7.48 8.07
C ILE A 115 -0.37 7.34 8.73
N ARG A 116 -0.17 8.03 9.86
CA ARG A 116 1.09 8.00 10.63
C ARG A 116 0.88 7.31 11.95
N PHE A 117 1.83 6.48 12.35
CA PHE A 117 1.79 5.74 13.61
C PHE A 117 3.19 5.51 14.17
N SER A 118 3.26 5.31 15.49
CA SER A 118 4.50 4.95 16.17
C SER A 118 4.95 3.57 15.73
N PHE A 119 6.20 3.44 15.29
CA PHE A 119 6.80 2.20 14.84
C PHE A 119 7.83 1.72 15.87
N PRO A 120 7.45 0.80 16.78
CA PRO A 120 8.37 0.29 17.78
C PRO A 120 9.39 -0.64 17.11
N PRO A 121 10.69 -0.53 17.42
CA PRO A 121 11.72 -1.32 16.77
C PRO A 121 11.73 -2.80 17.22
N ASN A 122 10.95 -3.14 18.26
CA ASN A 122 10.80 -4.50 18.78
C ASN A 122 9.37 -5.04 18.62
N SER A 123 8.71 -4.77 17.50
CA SER A 123 7.53 -5.55 17.13
C SER A 123 8.01 -6.91 16.60
N ALA A 124 8.17 -7.90 17.48
CA ALA A 124 8.38 -9.28 17.08
C ALA A 124 7.35 -9.66 16.01
N SER A 125 7.81 -10.11 14.83
CA SER A 125 6.91 -10.61 13.79
C SER A 125 6.05 -11.74 14.39
N PRO A 126 4.72 -11.62 14.46
CA PRO A 126 3.89 -12.63 15.12
C PRO A 126 3.75 -13.93 14.29
N ILE A 127 4.48 -14.07 13.19
CA ILE A 127 4.43 -15.27 12.35
C ILE A 127 5.42 -16.31 12.93
N LYS A 128 5.01 -16.96 14.02
CA LYS A 128 5.55 -18.29 14.35
C LYS A 128 5.02 -19.27 13.29
N ARG A 129 5.95 -19.90 12.57
CA ARG A 129 5.69 -21.09 11.75
C ARG A 129 5.29 -22.27 12.62
#